data_AF-A0A6J4XNW4-F1
#
_entry.id   AF-A0A6J4XNW4-F1
#
_cell.length_a   1.000
_cell.length_b   1.000
_cell.length_c   1.000
_cell.angle_alpha   90.00
_cell.angle_beta   90.00
_cell.angle_gamma   90.00
#
_symmetry.space_group_name_H-M   'P 1'
#
loop_
_entity.id
_entity.type
_entity.pdbx_description
1 polymer ?
#
loop_
_entity_poly.entity_id
_entity_poly.type
_entity_poly.pdbx_seq_one_letter_code
_entity_poly.pdbx_strand_id
1 'polypeptide(L)'
;MRMTSARLHRVELNPGKISRMSGLHDLVVLNLPAKNAKAMRTAFKVIWEAIRCSREGKILWGEIDDFLQRIEREQGRVPEVTNVALCKARKLMRKAGYIEYRDLHWRFSKRAASALRSLADKADLLQEVLDPAEQGKALHELMYEL
;
A
#
# COMPACT_ATOMS: atom_id res chain seq x y z
N MET A 1 -8.29 27.78 32.14
CA MET A 1 -9.08 26.61 31.68
C MET A 1 -8.47 26.11 30.38
N ARG A 2 -7.74 24.98 30.42
CA ARG A 2 -6.93 24.49 29.29
C ARG A 2 -7.76 23.66 28.32
N MET A 3 -7.45 23.87 27.04
CA MET A 3 -8.12 23.40 25.84
C MET A 3 -8.52 21.93 25.88
N THR A 4 -9.78 21.69 25.49
CA THR A 4 -10.31 20.40 25.07
C THR A 4 -9.47 19.86 23.92
N SER A 5 -8.65 18.85 24.23
CA SER A 5 -7.97 18.03 23.24
C SER A 5 -9.02 17.37 22.36
N ALA A 6 -9.28 17.98 21.20
CA ALA A 6 -10.01 17.33 20.13
C ALA A 6 -9.30 15.99 19.88
N ARG A 7 -10.02 14.89 20.17
CA ARG A 7 -9.62 13.53 19.83
C ARG A 7 -9.46 13.47 18.32
N LEU A 8 -8.29 13.88 17.84
CA LEU A 8 -7.79 13.64 16.51
C LEU A 8 -8.06 12.18 16.23
N HIS A 9 -8.91 11.90 15.24
CA HIS A 9 -9.17 10.57 14.71
C HIS A 9 -7.84 9.94 14.27
N ARG A 10 -7.13 9.40 15.25
CA ARG A 10 -5.86 8.71 15.08
C ARG A 10 -6.24 7.40 14.43
N VAL A 11 -5.71 7.16 13.23
CA VAL A 11 -5.80 5.83 12.64
C VAL A 11 -4.87 4.95 13.48
N GLU A 12 -5.44 4.38 14.53
CA GLU A 12 -4.78 3.39 15.36
C GLU A 12 -4.82 2.07 14.63
N LEU A 13 -3.65 1.46 14.53
CA LEU A 13 -3.51 0.05 14.22
C LEU A 13 -4.03 -0.72 15.41
N ASN A 14 -5.34 -0.88 15.44
CA ASN A 14 -6.00 -1.73 16.40
C ASN A 14 -5.76 -3.18 15.94
N PRO A 15 -5.21 -4.07 16.77
CA PRO A 15 -5.01 -5.48 16.40
C PRO A 15 -6.27 -6.14 15.83
N GLY A 16 -7.46 -5.76 16.29
CA GLY A 16 -8.74 -6.23 15.73
C GLY A 16 -9.11 -5.67 14.35
N LYS A 17 -8.29 -4.77 13.77
CA LYS A 17 -8.44 -4.23 12.40
C LYS A 17 -7.32 -4.68 11.46
N ILE A 18 -6.43 -5.54 11.97
CA ILE A 18 -5.30 -6.14 11.26
C ILE A 18 -5.57 -7.63 11.19
N SER A 19 -6.01 -8.10 10.03
CA SER A 19 -6.12 -9.54 9.79
C SER A 19 -4.82 -10.02 9.15
N ARG A 20 -4.29 -11.14 9.63
CA ARG A 20 -3.20 -11.86 8.95
C ARG A 20 -3.83 -12.95 8.09
N MET A 21 -3.40 -13.06 6.84
CA MET A 21 -3.94 -14.07 5.94
C MET A 21 -3.30 -15.43 6.20
N SER A 22 -4.14 -16.46 6.29
CA SER A 22 -3.70 -17.85 6.23
C SER A 22 -3.06 -18.13 4.87
N GLY A 23 -1.77 -18.49 4.83
CA GLY A 23 -1.02 -18.77 3.60
C GLY A 23 -0.14 -17.62 3.07
N LEU A 24 -0.34 -16.40 3.57
CA LEU A 24 0.51 -15.22 3.38
C LEU A 24 0.70 -14.53 4.73
N HIS A 25 1.34 -15.25 5.68
CA HIS A 25 1.49 -14.87 7.10
C HIS A 25 2.16 -13.50 7.36
N ASP A 26 2.62 -12.87 6.30
CA ASP A 26 3.45 -11.67 6.25
C ASP A 26 2.73 -10.45 5.65
N LEU A 27 1.57 -10.64 5.02
CA LEU A 27 0.70 -9.55 4.55
C LEU A 27 -0.38 -9.26 5.61
N VAL A 28 -0.67 -7.97 5.78
CA VAL A 28 -1.58 -7.46 6.79
C VAL A 28 -2.72 -6.72 6.11
N VAL A 29 -3.93 -7.25 6.20
CA VAL A 29 -5.12 -6.58 5.71
C VAL A 29 -5.39 -5.35 6.58
N LEU A 30 -5.54 -4.18 5.97
CA LEU A 30 -5.82 -2.93 6.68
C LEU A 30 -7.27 -2.50 6.49
N ASN A 31 -8.07 -2.65 7.55
CA ASN A 31 -9.45 -2.18 7.55
C ASN A 31 -9.52 -0.64 7.72
N LEU A 32 -9.64 0.06 6.60
CA LEU A 32 -9.73 1.52 6.54
C LEU A 32 -11.18 2.00 6.75
N PRO A 33 -11.45 2.95 7.66
CA PRO A 33 -12.81 3.47 7.87
C PRO A 33 -13.33 4.21 6.63
N ALA A 34 -14.60 3.97 6.28
CA ALA A 34 -15.24 4.41 5.03
C ALA A 34 -15.00 5.90 4.69
N LYS A 35 -15.15 6.80 5.67
CA LYS A 35 -15.01 8.26 5.49
C LYS A 35 -13.64 8.69 4.93
N ASN A 36 -12.58 7.91 5.15
CA ASN A 36 -11.23 8.21 4.67
C ASN A 36 -10.66 7.13 3.74
N ALA A 37 -11.47 6.12 3.37
CA ALA A 37 -10.97 4.94 2.67
C ALA A 37 -10.40 5.30 1.28
N LYS A 38 -11.09 6.14 0.50
CA LYS A 38 -10.63 6.55 -0.84
C LYS A 38 -9.27 7.25 -0.78
N ALA A 39 -9.15 8.32 0.01
CA ALA A 39 -7.91 9.09 0.13
C ALA A 39 -6.74 8.24 0.63
N MET A 40 -7.00 7.35 1.60
CA MET A 40 -5.98 6.43 2.12
C MET A 40 -5.57 5.39 1.07
N ARG A 41 -6.52 4.78 0.34
CA ARG A 41 -6.20 3.83 -0.75
C ARG A 41 -5.37 4.51 -1.85
N THR A 42 -5.73 5.73 -2.25
CA THR A 42 -4.95 6.51 -3.22
C THR A 42 -3.53 6.77 -2.70
N ALA A 43 -3.38 7.21 -1.45
CA ALA A 43 -2.08 7.44 -0.83
C ALA A 43 -1.22 6.17 -0.73
N PHE A 44 -1.82 5.02 -0.40
CA PHE A 44 -1.13 3.73 -0.42
C PHE A 44 -0.61 3.40 -1.81
N LYS A 45 -1.46 3.52 -2.84
CA LYS A 45 -1.08 3.27 -4.24
C LYS A 45 0.04 4.20 -4.71
N VAL A 46 -0.02 5.49 -4.37
CA VAL A 46 1.03 6.45 -4.73
C VAL A 46 2.37 6.06 -4.12
N ILE A 47 2.42 5.77 -2.81
CA ILE A 47 3.66 5.36 -2.14
C ILE A 47 4.19 4.04 -2.72
N TRP A 48 3.29 3.09 -2.96
CA TRP A 48 3.63 1.81 -3.55
C TRP A 48 4.29 1.95 -4.92
N GLU A 49 3.62 2.65 -5.83
CA GLU A 49 4.08 2.86 -7.20
C GLU A 49 5.34 3.71 -7.25
N ALA A 50 5.48 4.71 -6.37
CA ALA A 50 6.71 5.47 -6.27
C ALA A 50 7.92 4.59 -5.91
N ILE A 51 7.77 3.67 -4.95
CA ILE A 51 8.83 2.70 -4.61
C ILE A 51 9.08 1.72 -5.76
N ARG A 52 8.01 1.19 -6.38
CA ARG A 52 8.09 0.20 -7.48
C ARG A 52 8.76 0.77 -8.72
N CYS A 53 8.45 2.02 -9.07
CA CYS A 53 9.00 2.70 -10.23
C CYS A 53 10.32 3.43 -9.94
N SER A 54 10.84 3.35 -8.70
CA SER A 54 12.17 3.81 -8.38
C SER A 54 13.21 2.84 -8.94
N ARG A 55 14.23 3.37 -9.61
CA ARG A 55 15.34 2.59 -10.16
C ARG A 55 16.07 1.77 -9.08
N GLU A 56 16.16 2.30 -7.87
CA GLU A 56 16.86 1.66 -6.75
C GLU A 56 15.91 0.91 -5.81
N GLY A 57 14.62 0.81 -6.14
CA GLY A 57 13.61 0.18 -5.29
C GLY A 57 13.42 0.88 -3.94
N LYS A 58 13.78 2.15 -3.85
CA LYS A 58 13.69 2.98 -2.65
C LYS A 58 13.44 4.45 -3.02
N ILE A 59 12.78 5.20 -2.14
CA ILE A 59 12.48 6.63 -2.36
C ILE A 59 12.71 7.50 -1.12
N LEU A 60 13.03 8.76 -1.34
CA LEU A 60 12.94 9.86 -0.39
C LEU A 60 11.53 10.45 -0.38
N TRP A 61 11.19 11.23 0.66
CA TRP A 61 9.89 11.93 0.69
C TRP A 61 9.74 12.93 -0.45
N GLY A 62 10.81 13.69 -0.77
CA GLY A 62 10.77 14.69 -1.84
C GLY A 62 10.53 14.09 -3.23
N GLU A 63 10.90 12.83 -3.44
CA GLU A 63 10.70 12.13 -4.72
C GLU A 63 9.22 11.75 -4.96
N ILE A 64 8.34 11.86 -3.96
CA ILE A 64 6.90 11.66 -4.16
C ILE A 64 6.31 12.77 -5.01
N ASP A 65 6.74 14.02 -4.82
CA ASP A 65 6.22 15.14 -5.60
C ASP A 65 6.69 15.03 -7.06
N ASP A 66 7.96 14.65 -7.28
CA ASP A 66 8.50 14.36 -8.62
C ASP A 66 7.73 13.22 -9.29
N PHE A 67 7.41 12.16 -8.54
CA PHE A 67 6.61 11.04 -9.02
C PHE A 67 5.19 11.47 -9.42
N LEU A 68 4.53 12.32 -8.63
CA LEU A 68 3.20 12.83 -8.94
C LEU A 68 3.21 13.73 -10.18
N GLN A 69 4.22 14.58 -10.33
CA GLN A 69 4.41 15.38 -11.54
C GLN A 69 4.66 14.52 -12.77
N ARG A 70 5.39 13.40 -12.63
CA ARG A 70 5.58 12.46 -13.74
C ARG A 70 4.26 11.83 -14.16
N ILE A 71 3.44 11.37 -13.20
CA ILE A 71 2.10 10.84 -13.50
C ILE A 71 1.25 11.89 -14.22
N GLU A 72 1.31 13.15 -13.79
CA GLU A 72 0.59 14.25 -14.44
C GLU A 72 0.97 14.39 -15.91
N ARG A 73 2.28 14.37 -16.21
CA ARG A 73 2.77 14.49 -17.59
C ARG A 73 2.38 13.28 -18.46
N GLU A 74 2.43 12.08 -17.90
CA GLU A 74 2.16 10.83 -18.63
C GLU A 74 0.67 10.56 -18.82
N GLN A 75 -0.17 10.92 -17.84
CA GLN A 75 -1.60 10.58 -17.81
C GLN A 75 -2.53 11.78 -17.93
N GLY A 76 -1.98 13.00 -17.97
CA GLY A 76 -2.74 14.25 -18.01
C GLY A 76 -3.51 14.56 -16.72
N ARG A 77 -3.27 13.83 -15.63
CA ARG A 77 -3.96 14.01 -14.35
C ARG A 77 -3.11 13.59 -13.14
N VAL A 78 -3.14 14.39 -12.08
CA VAL A 78 -2.56 14.02 -10.78
C VAL A 78 -3.59 13.23 -9.97
N PRO A 79 -3.21 12.11 -9.35
CA PRO A 79 -4.05 11.45 -8.35
C PRO A 79 -4.41 12.43 -7.22
N GLU A 80 -5.71 12.59 -6.94
CA GLU A 80 -6.16 13.46 -5.85
C GLU A 80 -5.72 12.88 -4.48
N VAL A 81 -4.59 13.36 -3.97
CA VAL A 81 -3.98 12.89 -2.73
C VAL A 81 -3.40 14.06 -1.94
N THR A 82 -3.61 14.04 -0.62
CA THR A 82 -3.08 15.09 0.26
C THR A 82 -1.82 14.62 0.97
N ASN A 83 -0.93 15.56 1.31
CA ASN A 83 0.24 15.30 2.15
C ASN A 83 -0.12 14.63 3.49
N VAL A 84 -1.27 14.99 4.07
CA VAL A 84 -1.79 14.37 5.29
C VAL A 84 -2.13 12.89 5.05
N ALA A 85 -2.77 12.56 3.94
CA ALA A 85 -3.09 11.17 3.57
C ALA A 85 -1.81 10.36 3.31
N LEU A 86 -0.84 10.91 2.58
CA LEU A 86 0.47 10.28 2.34
C LEU A 86 1.21 10.00 3.65
N CYS A 87 1.27 10.99 4.56
CA CYS A 87 1.91 10.83 5.87
C CYS A 87 1.24 9.73 6.71
N LYS A 88 -0.10 9.67 6.70
CA LYS A 88 -0.85 8.63 7.42
C LYS A 88 -0.65 7.27 6.78
N ALA A 89 -0.75 7.16 5.46
CA ALA A 89 -0.55 5.93 4.71
C ALA A 89 0.84 5.36 4.98
N ARG A 90 1.89 6.16 4.83
CA ARG A 90 3.28 5.78 5.16
C ARG A 90 3.41 5.19 6.56
N LYS A 91 2.86 5.87 7.57
CA LYS A 91 2.93 5.42 8.96
C LYS A 91 2.25 4.07 9.14
N LEU A 92 1.10 3.85 8.49
CA LEU A 92 0.38 2.58 8.56
C LEU A 92 1.12 1.49 7.80
N MET A 93 1.57 1.75 6.57
CA MET A 93 2.36 0.81 5.76
C MET A 93 3.60 0.34 6.53
N ARG A 94 4.34 1.27 7.17
CA ARG A 94 5.50 0.92 7.99
C ARG A 94 5.12 0.02 9.16
N LYS A 95 4.11 0.42 9.93
CA LYS A 95 3.72 -0.35 11.12
C LYS A 95 3.09 -1.70 10.77
N ALA A 96 2.45 -1.82 9.61
CA ALA A 96 1.92 -3.06 9.06
C ALA A 96 3.02 -3.94 8.42
N GLY A 97 4.26 -3.44 8.34
CA GLY A 97 5.40 -4.20 7.83
C GLY A 97 5.56 -4.17 6.31
N TYR A 98 4.78 -3.37 5.57
CA TYR A 98 4.90 -3.25 4.12
C TYR A 98 6.20 -2.57 3.69
N ILE A 99 6.58 -1.51 4.40
CA ILE A 99 7.75 -0.70 4.09
C ILE A 99 8.63 -0.52 5.33
N GLU A 100 9.92 -0.31 5.09
CA GLU A 100 10.89 0.06 6.12
C GLU A 100 11.51 1.42 5.80
N TYR A 101 12.08 2.07 6.83
CA TYR A 101 12.84 3.30 6.68
C TYR A 101 14.27 3.05 7.09
N ARG A 102 15.20 3.24 6.16
CA ARG A 102 16.63 3.03 6.39
C ARG A 102 17.43 3.94 5.46
N ASP A 103 18.50 4.51 5.99
CA ASP A 103 19.40 5.43 5.27
C ASP A 103 18.66 6.59 4.60
N LEU A 104 17.66 7.15 5.30
CA LEU A 104 16.75 8.20 4.81
C LEU A 104 15.76 7.80 3.70
N HIS A 105 15.74 6.54 3.26
CA HIS A 105 14.87 6.06 2.20
C HIS A 105 13.76 5.12 2.70
N TRP A 106 12.62 5.13 2.00
CA TRP A 106 11.58 4.10 2.11
C TRP A 106 11.76 3.06 1.02
N ARG A 107 11.64 1.80 1.43
CA ARG A 107 11.64 0.66 0.52
C ARG A 107 10.68 -0.38 1.05
N PHE A 108 10.28 -1.32 0.19
CA PHE A 108 9.57 -2.50 0.66
C PHE A 108 10.41 -3.26 1.68
N SER A 109 9.78 -3.72 2.76
CA SER A 109 10.46 -4.58 3.72
C SER A 109 10.78 -5.92 3.04
N LYS A 110 11.83 -6.62 3.48
CA LYS A 110 12.13 -7.97 2.97
C LYS A 110 10.95 -8.93 3.12
N ARG A 111 10.21 -8.77 4.22
CA ARG A 111 9.03 -9.57 4.57
C ARG A 111 7.89 -9.36 3.58
N ALA A 112 7.52 -8.11 3.34
CA ALA A 112 6.50 -7.77 2.34
C ALA A 112 6.95 -8.14 0.93
N ALA A 113 8.21 -7.88 0.57
CA ALA A 113 8.75 -8.26 -0.74
C ALA A 113 8.71 -9.78 -0.97
N SER A 114 8.97 -10.59 0.06
CA SER A 114 8.86 -12.05 -0.05
C SER A 114 7.41 -12.48 -0.25
N ALA A 115 6.49 -11.94 0.54
CA ALA A 115 5.09 -12.29 0.44
C ALA A 115 4.47 -11.85 -0.91
N LEU A 116 4.90 -10.71 -1.44
CA LEU A 116 4.48 -10.23 -2.77
C LEU A 116 5.06 -11.07 -3.89
N ARG A 117 6.31 -11.54 -3.78
CA ARG A 117 6.86 -12.52 -4.73
C ARG A 117 6.06 -13.81 -4.70
N SER A 118 5.79 -14.36 -3.51
CA SER A 118 4.96 -15.56 -3.40
C SER A 118 3.52 -15.37 -3.91
N LEU A 119 2.98 -14.15 -3.81
CA LEU A 119 1.68 -13.83 -4.41
C LEU A 119 1.77 -13.75 -5.94
N ALA A 120 2.82 -13.12 -6.48
CA ALA A 120 3.07 -13.05 -7.91
C ALA A 120 3.28 -14.45 -8.51
N ASP A 121 4.13 -15.29 -7.90
CA ASP A 121 4.37 -16.67 -8.34
C ASP A 121 3.06 -17.49 -8.35
N LYS A 122 2.18 -17.28 -7.37
CA LYS A 122 0.85 -17.90 -7.34
C LYS A 122 -0.08 -17.35 -8.43
N ALA A 123 -0.03 -16.04 -8.69
CA ALA A 123 -0.83 -15.41 -9.74
C ALA A 123 -0.40 -15.88 -11.13
N ASP A 124 0.91 -15.99 -11.38
CA ASP A 124 1.49 -16.49 -12.63
C ASP A 124 1.13 -17.97 -12.83
N LEU A 125 1.23 -18.80 -11.78
CA LEU A 125 0.77 -20.20 -11.83
C LEU A 125 -0.71 -20.31 -12.18
N LEU A 126 -1.57 -19.43 -11.62
CA LEU A 126 -2.99 -19.41 -11.97
C LEU A 126 -3.22 -18.99 -13.43
N GLN A 127 -2.40 -18.08 -13.97
CA GLN A 127 -2.45 -17.70 -15.38
C GLN A 127 -1.94 -18.79 -16.32
N GLU A 128 -1.01 -19.64 -15.87
CA GLU A 128 -0.48 -20.76 -16.66
C GLU A 128 -1.43 -21.97 -16.68
N VAL A 129 -2.14 -22.21 -15.58
CA VAL A 129 -2.92 -23.45 -15.37
C VAL A 129 -4.41 -23.26 -15.67
N LEU A 130 -4.95 -22.05 -15.54
CA LEU A 130 -6.36 -21.77 -15.77
C LEU A 130 -6.61 -21.18 -17.16
N ASP A 131 -7.77 -21.53 -17.72
CA ASP A 131 -8.27 -20.90 -18.94
C ASP A 131 -8.51 -19.39 -18.71
N PRO A 132 -8.31 -18.52 -19.72
CA PRO A 132 -8.46 -17.06 -19.59
C PRO A 132 -9.80 -16.58 -18.99
N ALA A 133 -10.88 -17.36 -19.18
CA ALA A 133 -12.19 -17.07 -18.59
C ALA A 133 -12.24 -17.28 -17.07
N GLU A 134 -11.39 -18.16 -16.54
CA GLU A 134 -11.32 -18.52 -15.11
C GLU A 134 -10.22 -17.73 -14.37
N GLN A 135 -9.18 -17.31 -15.09
CA GLN A 135 -8.08 -16.48 -14.56
C GLN A 135 -8.60 -15.21 -13.87
N GLY A 136 -9.54 -14.50 -14.49
CA GLY A 136 -10.07 -13.25 -13.95
C GLY A 136 -10.75 -13.44 -12.59
N LYS A 137 -11.47 -14.55 -12.40
CA LYS A 137 -12.13 -14.89 -11.14
C LYS A 137 -11.13 -15.36 -10.08
N ALA A 138 -10.19 -16.23 -10.46
CA ALA A 138 -9.18 -16.74 -9.54
C ALA A 138 -8.20 -15.65 -9.06
N LEU A 139 -7.78 -14.75 -9.95
CA LEU A 139 -6.98 -13.57 -9.58
C LEU A 139 -7.78 -12.61 -8.71
N HIS A 140 -9.06 -12.40 -9.00
CA HIS A 140 -9.93 -11.58 -8.16
C HIS A 140 -10.09 -12.20 -6.76
N GLU A 141 -10.33 -13.51 -6.64
CA GLU A 141 -10.45 -14.20 -5.35
C GLU A 141 -9.13 -14.14 -4.56
N LEU A 142 -8.00 -14.43 -5.23
CA LEU A 142 -6.66 -14.28 -4.65
C LEU A 142 -6.40 -12.85 -4.14
N MET A 143 -6.94 -11.84 -4.83
CA MET A 143 -6.82 -10.43 -4.46
C MET A 143 -7.87 -9.95 -3.43
N TYR A 144 -8.97 -10.68 -3.24
CA TYR A 144 -10.03 -10.33 -2.27
C TYR A 144 -9.86 -11.04 -0.93
N GLU A 145 -9.10 -12.13 -0.91
CA GLU A 145 -8.60 -12.71 0.34
C GLU A 145 -7.50 -11.82 0.99
N LEU A 146 -6.94 -10.85 0.23
CA LEU A 146 -6.03 -9.76 0.69
C LEU A 146 -6.76 -8.61 1.41
#